data_AF-J5GEL6-F1
#
_entry.id   AF-J5GEL6-F1
#
_cell.length_a   1.000
_cell.length_b   1.000
_cell.length_c   1.000
_cell.angle_alpha   90.00
_cell.angle_beta   90.00
_cell.angle_gamma   90.00
#
_symmetry.space_group_name_H-M   'P 1'
#
loop_
_entity.id
_entity.type
_entity.pdbx_description
1 polymer ?
#
loop_
_entity_poly.entity_id
_entity_poly.type
_entity_poly.pdbx_seq_one_letter_code
_entity_poly.pdbx_strand_id
1 'polypeptide(L)'
;MLKLKGSLRQRIDTAMSIANVPVNIEDLNSFVELYFKANIKLLSSAKDFYSKYGGAFSRIWFEFEDSAYNKEFIFLFYSNLTISELEKIKRLKDTAMDNDMVEQFAGQEVCPVAEIGFYYPACVFIGENSLLYCIHEYEDEIRIFEKPEDILEYELSAHIPIGLTDK
;
A
#
# COMPACT_ATOMS: atom_id res chain seq x y z
N MET A 1 22.40 -2.35 -7.05
CA MET A 1 21.88 -2.60 -5.68
C MET A 1 22.48 -1.64 -4.67
N LEU A 2 21.64 -0.82 -4.05
CA LEU A 2 21.99 -0.01 -2.89
C LEU A 2 21.85 -0.87 -1.62
N LYS A 3 22.86 -0.89 -0.73
CA LYS A 3 22.78 -1.65 0.52
C LYS A 3 22.07 -0.85 1.62
N LEU A 4 21.12 -1.48 2.29
CA LEU A 4 20.47 -0.94 3.49
C LEU A 4 21.26 -1.38 4.73
N LYS A 5 21.30 -0.53 5.76
CA LYS A 5 22.06 -0.77 7.01
C LYS A 5 21.23 -0.38 8.23
N GLY A 6 21.57 -0.96 9.38
CA GLY A 6 20.92 -0.68 10.66
C GLY A 6 19.81 -1.67 11.00
N SER A 7 18.98 -1.29 11.98
CA SER A 7 17.75 -1.98 12.36
C SER A 7 16.72 -2.02 11.22
N LEU A 8 15.71 -2.87 11.34
CA LEU A 8 14.63 -2.96 10.35
C LEU A 8 13.99 -1.59 10.09
N ARG A 9 13.59 -0.86 11.14
CA ARG A 9 13.05 0.50 11.01
C ARG A 9 13.97 1.44 10.23
N GLN A 10 15.26 1.48 10.57
CA GLN A 10 16.23 2.34 9.87
C GLN A 10 16.36 1.99 8.38
N ARG A 11 16.29 0.70 8.04
CA ARG A 11 16.31 0.23 6.64
C ARG A 11 15.05 0.67 5.90
N ILE A 12 13.89 0.57 6.54
CA ILE A 12 12.60 1.01 5.99
C ILE A 12 12.57 2.51 5.78
N ASP A 13 12.96 3.31 6.78
CA ASP A 13 13.00 4.77 6.67
C ASP A 13 13.94 5.20 5.54
N THR A 14 15.11 4.56 5.43
CA THR A 14 16.03 4.78 4.32
C THR A 14 15.39 4.40 2.98
N ALA A 15 14.73 3.24 2.90
CA ALA A 15 14.09 2.79 1.68
C ALA A 15 12.96 3.71 1.24
N MET A 16 12.09 4.15 2.16
CA MET A 16 11.02 5.10 1.87
C MET A 16 11.56 6.45 1.40
N SER A 17 12.65 6.93 1.98
CA SER A 17 13.28 8.19 1.53
C SER A 17 13.81 8.15 0.10
N ILE A 18 14.15 6.94 -0.41
CA ILE A 18 14.73 6.74 -1.74
C ILE A 18 13.66 6.32 -2.75
N ALA A 19 12.74 5.45 -2.34
CA ALA A 19 11.75 4.82 -3.21
C ALA A 19 10.47 5.63 -3.36
N ASN A 20 10.22 6.61 -2.48
CA ASN A 20 9.05 7.48 -2.60
C ASN A 20 9.33 8.67 -3.53
N VAL A 21 8.80 8.59 -4.75
CA VAL A 21 8.90 9.66 -5.74
C VAL A 21 7.67 10.56 -5.71
N PRO A 22 7.80 11.86 -6.03
CA PRO A 22 6.65 12.76 -6.10
C PRO A 22 5.59 12.26 -7.09
N VAL A 23 4.33 12.33 -6.65
CA VAL A 23 3.17 12.04 -7.51
C VAL A 23 2.89 13.23 -8.40
N ASN A 24 2.76 12.99 -9.71
CA ASN A 24 2.37 14.04 -10.66
C ASN A 24 0.84 14.16 -10.76
N ILE A 25 0.37 15.22 -11.42
CA ILE A 25 -1.07 15.49 -11.52
C ILE A 25 -1.83 14.45 -12.34
N GLU A 26 -1.19 13.82 -13.33
CA GLU A 26 -1.81 12.79 -14.18
C GLU A 26 -2.05 11.50 -13.38
N ASP A 27 -1.09 11.12 -12.54
CA ASP A 27 -1.19 9.99 -11.63
C ASP A 27 -2.29 10.24 -10.59
N LEU A 28 -2.37 11.45 -10.03
CA LEU A 28 -3.43 11.81 -9.08
C LEU A 28 -4.81 11.80 -9.74
N ASN A 29 -4.92 12.34 -10.96
CA ASN A 29 -6.19 12.31 -11.71
C ASN A 29 -6.61 10.88 -12.03
N SER A 30 -5.68 10.03 -12.44
CA SER A 30 -5.93 8.60 -12.71
C SER A 30 -6.38 7.86 -11.45
N PHE A 31 -5.79 8.17 -10.29
CA PHE A 31 -6.25 7.68 -9.00
C PHE A 31 -7.69 8.11 -8.74
N VAL A 32 -8.01 9.40 -8.82
CA VAL A 32 -9.38 9.91 -8.58
C VAL A 32 -10.41 9.30 -9.55
N GLU A 33 -10.06 9.20 -10.83
CA GLU A 33 -10.92 8.66 -11.88
C GLU A 33 -11.28 7.19 -11.65
N LEU A 34 -10.34 6.37 -11.14
CA LEU A 34 -10.59 4.97 -10.84
C LEU A 34 -11.73 4.80 -9.84
N TYR A 35 -11.73 5.55 -8.73
CA TYR A 35 -12.79 5.46 -7.71
C TYR A 35 -14.13 5.97 -8.23
N PHE A 36 -14.10 7.04 -9.04
CA PHE A 36 -15.31 7.52 -9.71
C PHE A 36 -15.92 6.44 -10.62
N LYS A 37 -15.12 5.80 -11.47
CA LYS A 37 -15.57 4.69 -12.34
C LYS A 37 -16.03 3.47 -11.54
N ALA A 38 -15.40 3.21 -10.41
CA ALA A 38 -15.79 2.14 -9.51
C ALA A 38 -17.07 2.44 -8.71
N ASN A 39 -17.57 3.69 -8.73
CA ASN A 39 -18.66 4.16 -7.89
C ASN A 39 -18.38 3.91 -6.39
N ILE A 40 -17.15 4.16 -5.96
CA ILE A 40 -16.70 4.08 -4.57
C ILE A 40 -16.37 5.50 -4.11
N LYS A 41 -16.86 5.87 -2.93
CA LYS A 41 -16.59 7.19 -2.35
C LYS A 41 -15.10 7.32 -2.05
N LEU A 42 -14.46 8.32 -2.65
CA LEU A 42 -13.05 8.62 -2.38
C LEU A 42 -12.92 9.68 -1.29
N LEU A 43 -12.36 9.30 -0.14
CA LEU A 43 -12.14 10.21 0.99
C LEU A 43 -11.02 11.21 0.69
N SER A 44 -11.04 12.37 1.37
CA SER A 44 -9.94 13.34 1.28
C SER A 44 -8.63 12.77 1.82
N SER A 45 -8.68 12.02 2.93
CA SER A 45 -7.53 11.32 3.50
C SER A 45 -6.89 10.36 2.49
N ALA A 46 -7.69 9.66 1.69
CA ALA A 46 -7.19 8.79 0.62
C ALA A 46 -6.45 9.57 -0.48
N LYS A 47 -6.94 10.75 -0.88
CA LYS A 47 -6.25 11.63 -1.84
C LYS A 47 -4.95 12.19 -1.28
N ASP A 48 -4.94 12.60 -0.02
CA ASP A 48 -3.74 13.11 0.65
C ASP A 48 -2.69 12.02 0.80
N PHE A 49 -3.14 10.82 1.17
CA PHE A 49 -2.30 9.63 1.28
C PHE A 49 -1.68 9.24 -0.07
N TYR A 50 -2.49 9.18 -1.14
CA TYR A 50 -1.98 8.95 -2.48
C TYR A 50 -1.00 10.04 -2.92
N SER A 51 -1.30 11.31 -2.66
CA SER A 51 -0.40 12.42 -3.02
C SER A 51 0.97 12.31 -2.34
N LYS A 52 0.99 11.76 -1.12
CA LYS A 52 2.23 11.58 -0.34
C LYS A 52 2.99 10.30 -0.70
N TYR A 53 2.30 9.21 -1.04
CA TYR A 53 2.90 7.87 -1.14
C TYR A 53 2.61 7.13 -2.44
N GLY A 54 1.83 7.67 -3.37
CA GLY A 54 1.43 7.02 -4.62
C GLY A 54 2.61 6.65 -5.54
N GLY A 55 3.77 7.29 -5.34
CA GLY A 55 5.02 6.96 -6.02
C GLY A 55 5.90 5.94 -5.29
N ALA A 56 5.57 5.54 -4.06
CA ALA A 56 6.38 4.65 -3.24
C ALA A 56 6.62 3.31 -3.94
N PHE A 57 7.90 2.92 -4.03
CA PHE A 57 8.33 1.65 -4.65
C PHE A 57 7.83 1.44 -6.09
N SER A 58 7.48 2.52 -6.81
CA SER A 58 7.07 2.43 -8.22
C SER A 58 8.22 2.02 -9.16
N ARG A 59 9.47 2.28 -8.75
CA ARG A 59 10.69 2.07 -9.56
C ARG A 59 11.77 1.23 -8.89
N ILE A 60 11.52 0.80 -7.66
CA ILE A 60 12.49 0.06 -6.85
C ILE A 60 11.87 -1.23 -6.31
N TRP A 61 12.64 -2.31 -6.32
CA TRP A 61 12.39 -3.54 -5.57
C TRP A 61 13.23 -3.60 -4.30
N PHE A 62 12.68 -4.22 -3.26
CA PHE A 62 13.48 -4.71 -2.14
C PHE A 62 14.35 -5.90 -2.58
N GLU A 63 15.55 -5.93 -2.05
CA GLU A 63 16.46 -7.08 -2.13
C GLU A 63 16.58 -7.71 -0.75
N PHE A 64 16.39 -9.02 -0.68
CA PHE A 64 16.44 -9.85 0.52
C PHE A 64 17.64 -10.80 0.48
N GLU A 65 17.99 -11.36 1.63
CA GLU A 65 19.06 -12.38 1.70
C GLU A 65 18.64 -13.68 1.01
N ASP A 66 17.39 -14.11 1.24
CA ASP A 66 16.76 -15.14 0.43
C ASP A 66 16.15 -14.51 -0.82
N SER A 67 16.82 -14.72 -1.95
CA SER A 67 16.40 -14.20 -3.25
C SER A 67 15.02 -14.69 -3.71
N ALA A 68 14.45 -15.73 -3.09
CA ALA A 68 13.09 -16.17 -3.39
C ALA A 68 12.03 -15.10 -3.08
N TYR A 69 12.31 -14.17 -2.16
CA TYR A 69 11.40 -13.07 -1.80
C TYR A 69 11.62 -11.81 -2.65
N ASN A 70 12.66 -11.77 -3.48
CA ASN A 70 12.91 -10.62 -4.33
C ASN A 70 11.76 -10.47 -5.35
N LYS A 71 11.29 -9.24 -5.52
CA LYS A 71 10.15 -8.87 -6.41
C LYS A 71 8.79 -9.43 -5.97
N GLU A 72 8.72 -10.21 -4.90
CA GLU A 72 7.46 -10.71 -4.34
C GLU A 72 6.77 -9.66 -3.45
N PHE A 73 7.54 -8.78 -2.81
CA PHE A 73 6.97 -7.71 -1.99
C PHE A 73 6.35 -6.62 -2.85
N ILE A 74 5.10 -6.26 -2.58
CA ILE A 74 4.38 -5.17 -3.23
C ILE A 74 3.98 -4.08 -2.24
N PHE A 75 3.98 -2.85 -2.74
CA PHE A 75 3.24 -1.72 -2.18
C PHE A 75 2.63 -1.03 -3.38
N LEU A 76 1.37 -1.33 -3.67
CA LEU A 76 0.68 -0.87 -4.88
C LEU A 76 -0.69 -0.32 -4.54
N PHE A 77 -0.91 0.94 -4.93
CA PHE A 77 -2.25 1.50 -4.99
C PHE A 77 -3.04 0.85 -6.13
N TYR A 78 -4.35 0.72 -5.98
CA TYR A 78 -5.20 0.10 -7.02
C TYR A 78 -5.07 0.77 -8.39
N SER A 79 -4.85 2.09 -8.43
CA SER A 79 -4.57 2.85 -9.65
C SER A 79 -3.26 2.47 -10.34
N ASN A 80 -2.27 2.00 -9.58
CA ASN A 80 -0.91 1.71 -10.05
C ASN A 80 -0.71 0.25 -10.45
N LEU A 81 -1.72 -0.61 -10.27
CA LEU A 81 -1.67 -1.99 -10.72
C LEU A 81 -1.36 -2.06 -12.23
N THR A 82 -0.49 -2.98 -12.65
CA THR A 82 -0.13 -3.16 -14.06
C THR A 82 -1.08 -4.15 -14.74
N ILE A 83 -2.38 -3.85 -14.68
CA ILE A 83 -3.49 -4.64 -15.22
C ILE A 83 -4.47 -3.74 -15.97
N SER A 84 -5.45 -4.32 -16.66
CA SER A 84 -6.47 -3.54 -17.37
C SER A 84 -7.30 -2.67 -16.41
N GLU A 85 -7.80 -1.53 -16.89
CA GLU A 85 -8.65 -0.65 -16.07
C GLU A 85 -9.89 -1.38 -15.51
N LEU A 86 -10.50 -2.25 -16.32
CA LEU A 86 -11.63 -3.07 -15.88
C LEU A 86 -11.26 -3.97 -14.71
N GLU A 87 -10.07 -4.58 -14.73
CA GLU A 87 -9.61 -5.43 -13.62
C GLU A 87 -9.24 -4.60 -12.39
N LYS A 88 -8.70 -3.39 -12.55
CA LYS A 88 -8.49 -2.46 -11.42
C LYS A 88 -9.80 -2.11 -10.72
N ILE A 89 -10.82 -1.75 -11.51
CA ILE A 89 -12.15 -1.41 -10.99
C ILE A 89 -12.74 -2.62 -10.26
N LYS A 90 -12.64 -3.81 -10.85
CA LYS A 90 -13.12 -5.05 -10.24
C LYS A 90 -12.40 -5.32 -8.91
N ARG A 91 -11.07 -5.31 -8.88
CA ARG A 91 -10.29 -5.59 -7.67
C ARG A 91 -10.55 -4.58 -6.55
N LEU A 92 -10.70 -3.30 -6.89
CA LEU A 92 -11.09 -2.25 -5.95
C LEU A 92 -12.51 -2.49 -5.38
N LYS A 93 -13.46 -2.89 -6.23
CA LYS A 93 -14.83 -3.23 -5.80
C LYS A 93 -14.87 -4.48 -4.93
N ASP A 94 -14.12 -5.51 -5.30
CA ASP A 94 -14.03 -6.75 -4.53
C ASP A 94 -13.48 -6.46 -3.13
N THR A 95 -12.45 -5.61 -3.02
CA THR A 95 -11.92 -5.16 -1.72
C THR A 95 -12.93 -4.32 -0.95
N ALA A 96 -13.64 -3.41 -1.62
CA ALA A 96 -14.63 -2.55 -0.98
C ALA A 96 -15.85 -3.32 -0.43
N MET A 97 -16.01 -4.61 -0.73
CA MET A 97 -17.02 -5.46 -0.09
C MET A 97 -16.80 -5.59 1.42
N ASP A 98 -15.56 -5.41 1.89
CA ASP A 98 -15.23 -5.45 3.32
C ASP A 98 -15.39 -4.07 4.00
N ASN A 99 -15.81 -3.02 3.28
CA ASN A 99 -16.00 -1.68 3.85
C ASN A 99 -16.88 -1.71 5.09
N ASP A 100 -18.06 -2.32 5.03
CA ASP A 100 -19.02 -2.32 6.15
C ASP A 100 -18.38 -2.89 7.45
N MET A 101 -17.57 -3.94 7.31
CA MET A 101 -16.85 -4.57 8.41
C MET A 101 -15.78 -3.63 8.99
N VAL A 102 -14.96 -3.01 8.12
CA VAL A 102 -13.91 -2.08 8.52
C VAL A 102 -14.49 -0.81 9.13
N GLU A 103 -15.57 -0.27 8.55
CA GLU A 103 -16.27 0.92 9.05
C GLU A 103 -16.87 0.66 10.43
N GLN A 104 -17.47 -0.52 10.64
CA GLN A 104 -17.98 -0.92 11.95
C GLN A 104 -16.86 -0.98 13.00
N PHE A 105 -15.69 -1.52 12.62
CA PHE A 105 -14.53 -1.57 13.51
C PHE A 105 -13.92 -0.19 13.78
N ALA A 106 -13.78 0.63 12.73
CA ALA A 106 -13.15 1.95 12.79
C ALA A 106 -14.07 3.03 13.39
N GLY A 107 -15.39 2.79 13.42
CA GLY A 107 -16.41 3.74 13.87
C GLY A 107 -16.54 4.98 12.96
N GLN A 108 -16.11 4.89 11.70
CA GLN A 108 -16.08 5.98 10.73
C GLN A 108 -16.05 5.43 9.29
N GLU A 109 -16.26 6.30 8.29
CA GLU A 109 -16.12 5.90 6.89
C GLU A 109 -14.67 5.53 6.56
N VAL A 110 -14.51 4.51 5.72
CA VAL A 110 -13.19 4.06 5.25
C VAL A 110 -13.17 3.87 3.73
N CYS A 111 -11.97 3.84 3.16
CA CYS A 111 -11.77 3.70 1.73
C CYS A 111 -10.58 2.77 1.45
N PRO A 112 -10.72 1.68 0.68
CA PRO A 112 -9.58 0.85 0.30
C PRO A 112 -8.67 1.65 -0.61
N VAL A 113 -7.35 1.59 -0.39
CA VAL A 113 -6.36 2.43 -1.11
C VAL A 113 -5.25 1.65 -1.79
N ALA A 114 -4.75 0.59 -1.16
CA ALA A 114 -3.57 -0.12 -1.64
C ALA A 114 -3.53 -1.57 -1.15
N GLU A 115 -2.62 -2.32 -1.75
CA GLU A 115 -2.18 -3.63 -1.28
C GLU A 115 -0.70 -3.57 -0.89
N ILE A 116 -0.37 -4.04 0.32
CA ILE A 116 0.98 -4.01 0.86
C ILE A 116 1.32 -5.35 1.49
N GLY A 117 2.41 -5.98 1.08
CA GLY A 117 2.87 -7.26 1.63
C GLY A 117 3.46 -8.20 0.59
N PHE A 118 3.52 -9.49 0.92
CA PHE A 118 4.01 -10.56 0.05
C PHE A 118 2.87 -11.26 -0.71
N TYR A 119 3.06 -12.54 -1.08
CA TYR A 119 2.16 -13.41 -1.87
C TYR A 119 0.66 -13.25 -1.56
N TYR A 120 0.31 -12.94 -0.30
CA TYR A 120 -1.02 -12.51 0.13
C TYR A 120 -0.93 -11.16 0.84
N PRO A 121 -0.94 -10.05 0.09
CA PRO A 121 -0.72 -8.74 0.65
C PRO A 121 -1.91 -8.30 1.49
N ALA A 122 -1.69 -7.45 2.49
CA ALA A 122 -2.77 -6.78 3.19
C ALA A 122 -3.54 -5.88 2.25
N CYS A 123 -4.86 -5.97 2.28
CA CYS A 123 -5.72 -4.90 1.78
C CYS A 123 -5.68 -3.75 2.79
N VAL A 124 -5.29 -2.56 2.33
CA VAL A 124 -5.14 -1.37 3.16
C VAL A 124 -6.30 -0.42 2.90
N PHE A 125 -7.03 -0.10 3.97
CA PHE A 125 -8.07 0.91 4.01
C PHE A 125 -7.56 2.14 4.75
N ILE A 126 -8.08 3.31 4.41
CA ILE A 126 -7.81 4.56 5.13
C ILE A 126 -9.12 5.15 5.65
N GLY A 127 -9.12 5.56 6.92
CA GLY A 127 -10.25 6.26 7.53
C GLY A 127 -10.21 7.76 7.32
N GLU A 128 -11.28 8.45 7.68
CA GLU A 128 -11.32 9.92 7.71
C GLU A 128 -10.24 10.51 8.63
N ASN A 129 -9.91 9.81 9.72
CA ASN A 129 -8.83 10.16 10.65
C ASN A 129 -7.41 9.92 10.12
N SER A 130 -7.25 9.49 8.86
CA SER A 130 -5.98 9.13 8.22
C SER A 130 -5.26 7.91 8.81
N LEU A 131 -5.89 7.14 9.71
CA LEU A 131 -5.36 5.85 10.13
C LEU A 131 -5.54 4.82 9.02
N LEU A 132 -4.58 3.89 8.95
CA LEU A 132 -4.54 2.79 8.01
C LEU A 132 -5.04 1.52 8.70
N TYR A 133 -6.04 0.87 8.10
CA TYR A 133 -6.62 -0.38 8.58
C TYR A 133 -6.25 -1.49 7.59
N CYS A 134 -5.52 -2.49 8.06
CA CYS A 134 -5.01 -3.57 7.22
C CYS A 134 -5.75 -4.87 7.52
N ILE A 135 -6.19 -5.54 6.46
CA ILE A 135 -6.82 -6.86 6.52
C ILE A 135 -5.98 -7.84 5.71
N HIS A 136 -5.68 -9.00 6.29
CA HIS A 136 -5.14 -10.14 5.57
C HIS A 136 -6.24 -11.18 5.35
N GLU A 137 -6.27 -11.82 4.18
CA GLU A 137 -7.30 -12.81 3.83
C GLU A 137 -7.41 -13.98 4.82
N TYR A 138 -6.36 -14.27 5.59
CA TYR A 138 -6.30 -15.38 6.54
C TYR A 138 -6.36 -14.97 8.02
N GLU A 139 -6.47 -13.67 8.30
CA GLU A 139 -6.54 -13.16 9.68
C GLU A 139 -7.90 -12.51 9.91
N ASP A 140 -8.55 -12.86 11.03
CA ASP A 140 -9.78 -12.20 11.47
C ASP A 140 -9.50 -10.84 12.16
N GLU A 141 -8.23 -10.41 12.20
CA GLU A 141 -7.78 -9.20 12.91
C GLU A 141 -7.59 -8.03 11.95
N ILE A 142 -8.25 -6.90 12.24
CA ILE A 142 -7.97 -5.63 11.58
C ILE A 142 -6.84 -4.94 12.32
N ARG A 143 -5.68 -4.77 11.66
CA ARG A 143 -4.52 -4.07 12.23
C ARG A 143 -4.58 -2.58 11.92
N ILE A 144 -4.17 -1.75 12.86
CA ILE A 144 -4.21 -0.28 12.74
C ILE A 144 -2.79 0.26 12.71
N PHE A 145 -2.49 1.14 11.75
CA PHE A 145 -1.21 1.80 11.59
C PHE A 145 -1.38 3.29 11.32
N GLU A 146 -0.38 4.10 11.69
CA GLU A 146 -0.39 5.55 11.45
C GLU A 146 0.25 5.92 10.11
N LYS A 147 1.21 5.12 9.63
CA LYS A 147 1.97 5.39 8.41
C LYS A 147 2.40 4.10 7.70
N PRO A 148 2.68 4.15 6.38
CA PRO A 148 3.11 2.97 5.63
C PRO A 148 4.37 2.32 6.17
N GLU A 149 5.30 3.11 6.72
CA GLU A 149 6.53 2.61 7.34
C GLU A 149 6.23 1.60 8.46
N ASP A 150 5.11 1.74 9.17
CA ASP A 150 4.72 0.81 10.24
C ASP A 150 4.17 -0.51 9.68
N ILE A 151 3.43 -0.45 8.57
CA ILE A 151 3.00 -1.62 7.81
C ILE A 151 4.25 -2.36 7.29
N LEU A 152 5.20 -1.63 6.69
CA LEU A 152 6.45 -2.20 6.21
C LEU A 152 7.25 -2.88 7.34
N GLU A 153 7.28 -2.30 8.54
CA GLU A 153 7.99 -2.92 9.67
C GLU A 153 7.33 -4.22 10.12
N TYR A 154 6.00 -4.26 10.11
CA TYR A 154 5.23 -5.47 10.40
C TYR A 154 5.48 -6.56 9.34
N GLU A 155 5.22 -6.25 8.06
CA GLU A 155 5.31 -7.19 6.95
C GLU A 155 6.73 -7.74 6.76
N LEU A 156 7.75 -6.90 6.91
CA LEU A 156 9.15 -7.26 6.66
C LEU A 156 9.86 -7.84 7.88
N SER A 157 9.16 -8.02 9.01
CA SER A 157 9.75 -8.51 10.27
C SER A 157 10.37 -9.91 10.13
N ALA A 158 9.79 -10.77 9.29
CA ALA A 158 10.32 -12.10 8.98
C ALA A 158 11.36 -12.11 7.84
N HIS A 159 11.35 -11.08 6.98
CA HIS A 159 12.17 -11.00 5.77
C HIS A 159 12.83 -9.62 5.69
N ILE A 160 13.98 -9.48 6.37
CA ILE A 160 14.65 -8.18 6.50
C ILE A 160 15.33 -7.81 5.17
N PRO A 161 15.01 -6.66 4.56
CA PRO A 161 15.63 -6.24 3.31
C PRO A 161 17.11 -5.86 3.52
N ILE A 162 17.98 -6.39 2.68
CA ILE A 162 19.42 -6.12 2.67
C ILE A 162 19.78 -4.98 1.71
N GLY A 163 18.90 -4.67 0.76
CA GLY A 163 19.16 -3.66 -0.25
C GLY A 163 17.93 -3.26 -1.06
N LEU A 164 18.21 -2.44 -2.07
CA LEU A 164 17.25 -1.96 -3.06
C LEU A 164 17.85 -2.11 -4.45
N THR A 165 17.03 -2.45 -5.44
CA THR A 165 17.42 -2.47 -6.86
C THR A 165 16.34 -1.82 -7.72
N ASP A 166 16.72 -1.32 -8.90
CA ASP A 166 15.76 -0.76 -9.86
C ASP A 166 14.85 -1.86 -10.45
N LYS A 167 13.60 -1.50 -10.78
CA LYS A 167 12.65 -2.39 -11.45
C LYS A 167 12.98 -2.62 -12.92
#